data_AF-A0A6L3X942-F1
#
_entry.id   AF-A0A6L3X942-F1
#
_cell.length_a   1.000
_cell.length_b   1.000
_cell.length_c   1.000
_cell.angle_alpha   90.00
_cell.angle_beta   90.00
_cell.angle_gamma   90.00
#
_symmetry.space_group_name_H-M   'P 1'
#
loop_
_entity.id
_entity.type
_entity.pdbx_description
1 polymer ?
#
loop_
_entity_poly.entity_id
_entity_poly.type
_entity_poly.pdbx_seq_one_letter_code
_entity_poly.pdbx_strand_id
1 'polypeptide(L)'
;MTIATPVRTGVSLDELLAAKERRAARQADMLAHYQQPVISLTLVTPGEIKDSLRYRNTMGVALQMCDQLLWENRWQVLDRKVLWLPTGPEALWCIAHPAAEIKAHCAELEQTHPLGRLWDLDVI
;
A
#
# COMPACT_ATOMS: atom_id res chain seq x y z
N MET A 1 28.29 -17.05 14.68
CA MET A 1 28.36 -16.01 13.64
C MET A 1 27.28 -14.98 13.98
N THR A 2 27.66 -13.89 14.65
CA THR A 2 26.71 -12.89 15.15
C THR A 2 26.32 -11.99 13.98
N ILE A 3 25.11 -12.18 13.45
CA ILE A 3 24.57 -11.29 12.43
C ILE A 3 24.13 -10.03 13.17
N ALA A 4 25.01 -9.04 13.23
CA ALA A 4 24.65 -7.70 13.68
C ALA A 4 23.69 -7.12 12.65
N THR A 5 22.39 -7.28 12.88
CA THR A 5 21.35 -6.54 12.16
C THR A 5 21.65 -5.05 12.37
N PRO A 6 21.93 -4.27 11.32
CA PRO A 6 22.21 -2.86 11.50
C PRO A 6 20.97 -2.21 12.11
N VAL A 7 21.16 -1.60 13.28
CA VAL A 7 20.14 -0.76 13.92
C VAL A 7 19.85 0.37 12.95
N ARG A 8 18.71 0.29 12.26
CA ARG A 8 18.22 1.40 11.46
C ARG A 8 17.80 2.51 12.42
N THR A 9 18.46 3.66 12.33
CA THR A 9 17.96 4.90 12.91
C THR A 9 16.52 5.09 12.42
N GLY A 10 15.61 5.34 13.36
CA GLY A 10 14.18 5.51 13.06
C GLY A 10 13.93 6.55 11.96
N VAL A 11 12.81 6.41 11.25
CA VAL A 11 12.39 7.34 10.20
C VAL A 11 11.97 8.65 10.85
N SER A 12 12.57 9.75 10.40
CA SER A 12 12.25 11.10 10.86
C SER A 12 10.89 11.58 10.33
N LEU A 13 10.35 12.63 10.95
CA LEU A 13 9.10 13.24 10.49
C LEU A 13 9.23 13.79 9.06
N ASP A 14 10.34 14.45 8.73
CA ASP A 14 10.57 15.04 7.41
C ASP A 14 10.63 13.97 6.32
N GLU A 15 11.30 12.84 6.58
CA GLU A 15 11.32 11.71 5.66
C GLU A 15 9.93 11.12 5.42
N LEU A 16 9.11 11.05 6.48
CA LEU A 16 7.74 10.56 6.40
C LEU A 16 6.85 11.51 5.59
N LEU A 17 6.96 12.83 5.81
CA LEU A 17 6.22 13.83 5.04
C LEU A 17 6.63 13.80 3.57
N ALA A 18 7.93 13.77 3.28
CA ALA A 18 8.43 13.67 1.92
C ALA A 18 8.00 12.35 1.24
N ALA A 19 7.86 11.24 1.99
CA ALA A 19 7.32 10.00 1.45
C ALA A 19 5.83 10.13 1.06
N LYS A 20 5.02 10.78 1.91
CA LYS A 20 3.61 11.08 1.60
C LYS A 20 3.47 11.92 0.34
N GLU A 21 4.28 12.97 0.18
CA GLU A 21 4.29 13.81 -1.03
C GLU A 21 4.68 13.02 -2.27
N ARG A 22 5.76 12.22 -2.20
CA ARG A 22 6.17 11.36 -3.31
C ARG A 22 5.09 10.35 -3.68
N ARG A 23 4.35 9.81 -2.71
CA ARG A 23 3.22 8.92 -2.96
C ARG A 23 2.06 9.65 -3.63
N ALA A 24 1.71 10.84 -3.15
CA ALA A 24 0.67 11.68 -3.76
C ALA A 24 1.02 12.04 -5.21
N ALA A 25 2.29 12.36 -5.50
CA ALA A 25 2.75 12.60 -6.87
C ALA A 25 2.58 11.35 -7.76
N ARG A 26 2.97 10.16 -7.29
CA ARG A 26 2.76 8.90 -8.03
C ARG A 26 1.29 8.63 -8.31
N GLN A 27 0.41 8.89 -7.34
CA GLN A 27 -1.04 8.73 -7.50
C GLN A 27 -1.56 9.70 -8.57
N ALA A 28 -1.19 10.98 -8.49
CA ALA A 28 -1.58 12.00 -9.45
C ALA A 28 -1.10 11.67 -10.88
N ASP A 29 0.14 11.19 -11.03
CA ASP A 29 0.68 10.77 -12.32
C ASP A 29 -0.13 9.61 -12.92
N MET A 30 -0.49 8.61 -12.11
CA MET A 30 -1.30 7.48 -12.57
C MET A 30 -2.72 7.91 -12.96
N LEU A 31 -3.35 8.76 -12.14
CA LEU A 31 -4.67 9.31 -12.44
C LEU A 31 -4.65 10.13 -13.73
N ALA A 32 -3.66 11.00 -13.90
CA ALA A 32 -3.48 11.80 -15.11
C ALA A 32 -3.27 10.92 -16.36
N HIS A 33 -2.46 9.87 -16.25
CA HIS A 33 -2.13 9.00 -17.37
C HIS A 33 -3.28 8.07 -17.78
N TYR A 34 -3.92 7.41 -16.81
CA TYR A 34 -4.92 6.36 -17.09
C TYR A 34 -6.36 6.87 -17.05
N GLN A 35 -6.65 7.98 -16.35
CA GLN A 35 -8.01 8.49 -16.12
C GLN A 35 -8.94 7.43 -15.51
N GLN A 36 -8.39 6.59 -14.63
CA GLN A 36 -9.07 5.51 -13.94
C GLN A 36 -8.68 5.51 -12.45
N PRO A 37 -9.55 5.01 -11.55
CA PRO A 37 -9.29 5.02 -10.12
C PRO A 37 -8.00 4.31 -9.71
N VAL A 38 -7.39 4.79 -8.64
CA VAL A 38 -6.14 4.24 -8.09
C VAL A 38 -6.37 3.74 -6.67
N ILE A 39 -6.14 2.44 -6.46
CA ILE A 39 -6.01 1.88 -5.12
C ILE A 39 -4.63 2.26 -4.59
N SER A 40 -4.57 2.76 -3.36
CA SER A 40 -3.35 3.06 -2.62
C SER A 40 -3.32 2.26 -1.34
N LEU A 41 -2.32 1.37 -1.21
CA LEU A 41 -2.11 0.56 -0.03
C LEU A 41 -0.86 1.01 0.72
N THR A 42 -1.03 1.30 2.01
CA THR A 42 0.08 1.44 2.96
C THR A 42 -0.19 0.63 4.22
N LEU A 43 0.77 0.64 5.17
CA LEU A 43 0.60 -0.03 6.46
C LEU A 43 0.45 0.99 7.59
N VAL A 44 -0.51 0.72 8.48
CA VAL A 44 -0.63 1.41 9.77
C VAL A 44 0.51 0.92 10.68
N THR A 45 1.58 1.70 10.74
CA THR A 45 2.83 1.34 11.45
C THR A 45 3.11 2.33 12.60
N PRO A 46 2.96 1.91 13.87
CA PRO A 46 3.34 2.74 15.00
C PRO A 46 4.86 2.77 15.19
N GLY A 47 5.38 3.87 15.76
CA GLY A 47 6.79 4.04 16.07
C GLY A 47 7.65 4.45 14.86
N GLU A 48 8.95 4.57 15.09
CA GLU A 48 9.92 5.12 14.14
C GLU A 48 10.44 4.09 13.12
N ILE A 49 10.35 2.79 13.43
CA ILE A 49 10.75 1.72 12.51
C ILE A 49 9.58 1.44 11.57
N LYS A 50 9.74 1.74 10.28
CA LYS A 50 8.70 1.53 9.26
C LYS A 50 8.94 0.34 8.34
N ASP A 51 10.19 -0.10 8.25
CA ASP A 51 10.61 -1.22 7.42
C ASP A 51 11.32 -2.27 8.27
N SER A 52 10.60 -3.36 8.55
CA SER A 52 11.07 -4.54 9.26
C SER A 52 10.53 -5.79 8.58
N LEU A 53 11.11 -6.97 8.87
CA LEU A 53 10.62 -8.22 8.32
C LEU A 53 9.12 -8.45 8.62
N ARG A 54 8.67 -8.05 9.82
CA ARG A 54 7.25 -8.12 10.20
C ARG A 54 6.38 -7.28 9.28
N TYR A 55 6.75 -6.01 9.04
CA TYR A 55 5.99 -5.13 8.14
C TYR A 55 6.06 -5.59 6.69
N ARG A 56 7.21 -6.12 6.25
CA ARG A 56 7.32 -6.70 4.91
C ARG A 56 6.40 -7.90 4.73
N ASN A 57 6.32 -8.79 5.71
CA ASN A 57 5.40 -9.92 5.69
C ASN A 57 3.95 -9.47 5.73
N THR A 58 3.59 -8.49 6.58
CA THR A 58 2.24 -7.92 6.62
C THR A 58 1.83 -7.31 5.28
N MET A 59 2.73 -6.56 4.63
CA MET A 59 2.49 -6.04 3.29
C MET A 59 2.37 -7.17 2.26
N GLY A 60 3.21 -8.21 2.34
CA GLY A 60 3.11 -9.36 1.45
C GLY A 60 1.72 -10.00 1.44
N VAL A 61 1.11 -10.17 2.63
CA VAL A 61 -0.28 -10.66 2.73
C VAL A 61 -1.27 -9.66 2.15
N ALA A 62 -1.10 -8.37 2.43
CA ALA A 62 -1.98 -7.32 1.89
C ALA A 62 -1.97 -7.27 0.36
N LEU A 63 -0.78 -7.36 -0.25
CA LEU A 63 -0.61 -7.45 -1.70
C LEU A 63 -1.35 -8.65 -2.27
N GLN A 64 -1.16 -9.84 -1.67
CA GLN A 64 -1.82 -11.06 -2.12
C GLN A 64 -3.35 -10.95 -2.04
N MET A 65 -3.88 -10.41 -0.95
CA MET A 65 -5.33 -10.27 -0.78
C MET A 65 -5.93 -9.22 -1.72
N CYS A 66 -5.23 -8.11 -1.98
CA CYS A 66 -5.66 -7.14 -2.97
C CYS A 66 -5.63 -7.72 -4.39
N ASP A 67 -4.53 -8.38 -4.77
CA ASP A 67 -4.43 -9.04 -6.08
C ASP A 67 -5.51 -10.13 -6.27
N GLN A 68 -5.84 -10.88 -5.20
CA GLN A 68 -6.93 -11.87 -5.22
C GLN A 68 -8.31 -11.23 -5.38
N LEU A 69 -8.61 -10.17 -4.61
CA LEU A 69 -9.86 -9.41 -4.70
C LEU A 69 -10.10 -8.93 -6.13
N LEU A 70 -9.07 -8.34 -6.75
CA LEU A 70 -9.14 -7.84 -8.13
C LEU A 70 -9.39 -8.96 -9.13
N TRP A 71 -8.73 -10.12 -8.94
CA TRP A 71 -8.88 -11.29 -9.81
C TRP A 71 -10.27 -11.93 -9.69
N GLU A 72 -10.78 -12.13 -8.48
CA GLU A 72 -12.10 -12.74 -8.22
C GLU A 72 -13.25 -11.92 -8.84
N ASN A 73 -13.14 -10.59 -8.76
CA ASN A 73 -14.09 -9.66 -9.38
C ASN A 73 -13.85 -9.46 -10.88
N ARG A 74 -12.79 -10.04 -11.45
CA ARG A 74 -12.39 -9.89 -12.86
C ARG A 74 -12.18 -8.43 -13.27
N TRP A 75 -11.70 -7.60 -12.36
CA TRP A 75 -11.41 -6.20 -12.65
C TRP A 75 -10.06 -6.08 -13.35
N GLN A 76 -10.02 -5.31 -14.42
CA GLN A 76 -8.80 -5.12 -15.19
C GLN A 76 -7.84 -4.17 -14.46
N VAL A 77 -6.65 -4.68 -14.14
CA VAL A 77 -5.54 -3.87 -13.64
C VAL A 77 -4.80 -3.27 -14.83
N LEU A 78 -4.76 -1.94 -14.92
CA LEU A 78 -4.06 -1.21 -15.98
C LEU A 78 -2.58 -0.99 -15.66
N ASP A 79 -2.26 -0.79 -14.39
CA ASP A 79 -0.88 -0.65 -13.89
C ASP A 79 -0.80 -1.04 -12.43
N ARG A 80 0.40 -1.46 -11.99
CA ARG A 80 0.69 -1.86 -10.61
C ARG A 80 2.11 -1.48 -10.23
N LYS A 81 2.26 -0.81 -9.08
CA LYS A 81 3.57 -0.43 -8.51
C LYS A 81 3.66 -0.89 -7.07
N VAL A 82 4.78 -1.51 -6.71
CA VAL A 82 5.09 -1.89 -5.33
C VAL A 82 6.47 -1.34 -4.97
N LEU A 83 6.54 -0.61 -3.87
CA LEU A 83 7.75 0.06 -3.41
C LEU A 83 8.07 -0.39 -1.98
N TRP A 84 9.27 -0.92 -1.79
CA TRP A 84 9.80 -1.33 -0.49
C TRP A 84 10.70 -0.22 0.07
N LEU A 85 10.09 0.82 0.63
CA LEU A 85 10.81 2.03 1.06
C LEU A 85 11.22 1.93 2.55
N PRO A 86 12.30 2.63 2.95
CA PRO A 86 12.67 2.77 4.37
C PRO A 86 11.55 3.38 5.23
N THR A 87 10.73 4.24 4.63
CA THR A 87 9.56 4.92 5.24
C THR A 87 8.33 4.03 5.37
N GLY A 88 8.45 2.76 5.00
CA GLY A 88 7.37 1.78 4.98
C GLY A 88 7.04 1.35 3.56
N PRO A 89 6.52 0.12 3.38
CA PRO A 89 6.14 -0.35 2.07
C PRO A 89 4.87 0.35 1.57
N GLU A 90 4.79 0.52 0.26
CA GLU A 90 3.66 1.15 -0.44
C GLU A 90 3.31 0.34 -1.69
N ALA A 91 2.03 0.32 -2.05
CA ALA A 91 1.60 -0.24 -3.33
C ALA A 91 0.47 0.58 -3.94
N LEU A 92 0.45 0.63 -5.27
CA LEU A 92 -0.56 1.32 -6.07
C LEU A 92 -1.07 0.39 -7.17
N TRP A 93 -2.37 0.42 -7.44
CA TRP A 93 -2.97 -0.22 -8.61
C TRP A 93 -3.90 0.75 -9.31
N CYS A 94 -3.80 0.87 -10.64
CA CYS A 94 -4.81 1.55 -11.44
C CYS A 94 -5.79 0.52 -11.99
N ILE A 95 -7.09 0.69 -11.73
CA ILE A 95 -8.12 -0.31 -12.02
C ILE A 95 -9.17 0.29 -12.96
N ALA A 96 -9.47 -0.39 -14.06
CA ALA A 96 -10.54 0.03 -14.98
C ALA A 96 -11.92 -0.41 -14.45
N HIS A 97 -12.32 0.13 -13.29
CA HIS A 97 -13.62 -0.15 -12.65
C HIS A 97 -14.08 1.07 -11.83
N PRO A 98 -15.38 1.29 -11.60
CA PRO A 98 -15.85 2.44 -10.82
C PRO A 98 -15.29 2.49 -9.39
N ALA A 99 -14.80 3.67 -8.99
CA ALA A 99 -14.15 3.89 -7.69
C ALA A 99 -15.02 3.50 -6.49
N ALA A 100 -16.33 3.72 -6.57
CA ALA A 100 -17.27 3.41 -5.48
C ALA A 100 -17.31 1.91 -5.15
N GLU A 101 -17.33 1.05 -6.17
CA GLU A 101 -17.35 -0.40 -5.98
C GLU A 101 -15.99 -0.89 -5.48
N ILE A 102 -14.89 -0.35 -6.01
CA ILE A 102 -13.54 -0.66 -5.54
C ILE A 102 -13.40 -0.30 -4.06
N LYS A 103 -13.83 0.91 -3.66
CA LYS A 103 -13.73 1.37 -2.26
C LYS A 103 -14.56 0.52 -1.32
N ALA A 104 -15.75 0.07 -1.73
CA ALA A 104 -16.57 -0.82 -0.93
C ALA A 104 -15.86 -2.16 -0.64
N HIS A 105 -15.28 -2.79 -1.65
CA HIS A 105 -14.57 -4.07 -1.48
C HIS A 105 -13.25 -3.89 -0.69
N CYS A 106 -12.52 -2.80 -0.91
CA CYS A 106 -11.33 -2.50 -0.10
C CYS A 106 -11.68 -2.31 1.38
N ALA A 107 -12.75 -1.58 1.67
CA ALA A 107 -13.21 -1.37 3.04
C ALA A 107 -13.69 -2.67 3.71
N GLU A 108 -14.37 -3.54 2.95
CA GLU A 108 -14.76 -4.87 3.44
C GLU A 108 -13.52 -5.73 3.75
N LEU A 109 -12.50 -5.70 2.88
CA LEU A 109 -11.26 -6.43 3.09
C LEU A 109 -10.53 -5.97 4.38
N GLU A 110 -10.47 -4.66 4.64
CA GLU A 110 -9.90 -4.10 5.87
C GLU A 110 -10.69 -4.50 7.13
N GLN A 111 -12.00 -4.66 7.01
CA GLN A 111 -12.88 -4.98 8.13
C GLN A 111 -12.90 -6.48 8.47
N THR A 112 -12.78 -7.34 7.45
CA THR A 112 -13.00 -8.79 7.60
C THR A 112 -11.70 -9.57 7.78
N HIS A 113 -10.59 -9.12 7.19
CA HIS A 113 -9.34 -9.85 7.27
C HIS A 113 -8.67 -9.66 8.65
N PRO A 114 -8.08 -10.71 9.28
CA PRO A 114 -7.44 -10.59 10.60
C PRO A 114 -6.32 -9.54 10.70
N LEU A 115 -5.65 -9.25 9.59
CA LEU A 115 -4.62 -8.21 9.49
C LEU A 115 -5.16 -6.86 8.96
N GLY A 116 -6.44 -6.76 8.63
CA GLY A 116 -7.02 -5.60 7.94
C GLY A 116 -6.85 -4.28 8.69
N ARG A 117 -6.83 -4.31 10.03
CA ARG A 117 -6.55 -3.13 10.88
C ARG A 117 -5.11 -2.58 10.76
N LEU A 118 -4.20 -3.34 10.16
CA LEU A 118 -2.82 -2.92 9.89
C LEU A 118 -2.64 -2.38 8.47
N TRP A 119 -3.68 -2.45 7.65
CA TRP A 119 -3.68 -1.98 6.28
C TRP A 119 -4.39 -0.63 6.22
N ASP A 120 -3.97 0.17 5.26
CA ASP A 120 -4.57 1.46 4.92
C ASP A 120 -4.80 1.44 3.41
N LEU A 121 -6.02 1.08 3.01
CA LEU A 121 -6.48 0.95 1.64
C LEU A 121 -7.39 2.12 1.26
N ASP A 122 -6.81 3.03 0.47
CA ASP A 122 -7.53 4.14 -0.12
C ASP A 122 -7.80 3.94 -1.60
N VAL A 123 -8.87 4.57 -2.08
CA VAL A 123 -9.22 4.64 -3.50
C VAL A 123 -9.35 6.12 -3.85
N ILE A 124 -8.59 6.53 -4.86
CA ILE A 124 -8.48 7.91 -5.32
C ILE A 124 -8.99 7.99 -6.76
#